data_AF-A0A1X6YKM1-F1
#
_entry.id   AF-A0A1X6YKM1-F1
#
_cell.length_a   1.000
_cell.length_b   1.000
_cell.length_c   1.000
_cell.angle_alpha   90.00
_cell.angle_beta   90.00
_cell.angle_gamma   90.00
#
_symmetry.space_group_name_H-M   'P 1'
#
loop_
_entity.id
_entity.type
_entity.pdbx_description
1 polymer ?
#
loop_
_entity_poly.entity_id
_entity_poly.type
_entity_poly.pdbx_seq_one_letter_code
_entity_poly.pdbx_strand_id
1 'polypeptide(L)'
;MQIKLNGIEFEVAAVEGSLREAILSDPVIAKAVWRDVYAWEAGAQEGKFTGPVTQTGAIPLANGISFYVARGDGLEKNESASKTSGERFLKALGVKSTLDVLKAMARLLGMPQKTLPKEFDPLKPVASYALKMHVEHSVLRLRNASRNLQAYLLLPGQIGFHHEITAIKDQEGYDALVAEKPELKTLTPLFLVPARSKANREMRATALMAQTRELAAQAQGKTPEELPEALRMRIGRNQAELRMLSQAAAQARAQGGQQPVRRATA
;
A
#
# COMPACT_ATOMS: atom_id res chain seq x y z
N MET A 1 6.52 -17.17 9.26
CA MET A 1 5.32 -16.93 10.10
C MET A 1 4.12 -17.60 9.44
N GLN A 2 3.03 -17.81 10.17
CA GLN A 2 1.79 -18.38 9.62
C GLN A 2 0.59 -17.50 9.95
N ILE A 3 -0.41 -17.53 9.07
CA ILE A 3 -1.74 -16.96 9.33
C ILE A 3 -2.82 -17.99 9.06
N LYS A 4 -3.99 -17.79 9.68
CA LYS A 4 -5.15 -18.64 9.50
C LYS A 4 -6.26 -17.88 8.80
N LEU A 5 -6.75 -18.42 7.69
CA LEU A 5 -7.86 -17.88 6.89
C LEU A 5 -8.92 -18.96 6.76
N ASN A 6 -10.13 -18.68 7.25
CA ASN A 6 -11.25 -19.64 7.28
C ASN A 6 -10.83 -21.05 7.71
N GLY A 7 -10.02 -21.15 8.77
CA GLY A 7 -9.57 -22.45 9.28
C GLY A 7 -8.28 -23.00 8.65
N ILE A 8 -7.82 -22.47 7.51
CA ILE A 8 -6.64 -22.95 6.80
C ILE A 8 -5.42 -22.13 7.16
N GLU A 9 -4.33 -22.81 7.52
CA GLU A 9 -3.05 -22.18 7.80
C GLU A 9 -2.26 -21.94 6.51
N PHE A 10 -1.71 -20.74 6.38
CA PHE A 10 -0.85 -20.34 5.28
C PHE A 10 0.48 -19.89 5.83
N GLU A 11 1.54 -20.43 5.26
CA GLU A 11 2.88 -19.88 5.40
C GLU A 11 2.94 -18.54 4.67
N VAL A 12 3.49 -17.55 5.36
CA VAL A 12 3.72 -16.22 4.79
C VAL A 12 5.21 -16.06 4.51
N ALA A 13 5.54 -15.75 3.27
CA ALA A 13 6.89 -15.44 2.82
C ALA A 13 6.91 -14.14 2.01
N ALA A 14 8.06 -13.46 1.98
CA ALA A 14 8.25 -12.32 1.08
C ALA A 14 8.23 -12.77 -0.39
N VAL A 15 7.81 -11.87 -1.28
CA VAL A 15 8.01 -12.03 -2.72
C VAL A 15 9.14 -11.11 -3.14
N GLU A 16 10.16 -11.70 -3.74
CA GLU A 16 11.41 -11.02 -4.08
C GLU A 16 11.46 -10.62 -5.57
N GLY A 17 12.25 -9.57 -5.84
CA GLY A 17 12.72 -9.14 -7.14
C GLY A 17 11.65 -9.03 -8.23
N SER A 18 11.92 -9.69 -9.34
CA SER A 18 11.19 -9.56 -10.60
C SER A 18 9.77 -10.14 -10.56
N LEU A 19 9.52 -11.16 -9.73
CA LEU A 19 8.16 -11.68 -9.51
C LEU A 19 7.27 -10.66 -8.80
N ARG A 20 7.81 -9.92 -7.83
CA ARG A 20 7.08 -8.84 -7.16
C ARG A 20 6.66 -7.77 -8.18
N GLU A 21 7.58 -7.37 -9.05
CA GLU A 21 7.32 -6.38 -10.09
C GLU A 21 6.26 -6.87 -11.08
N ALA A 22 6.33 -8.13 -11.52
CA ALA A 22 5.33 -8.74 -12.39
C ALA A 22 3.92 -8.80 -11.78
N ILE A 23 3.82 -9.02 -10.46
CA ILE A 23 2.53 -8.99 -9.76
C ILE A 23 1.98 -7.56 -9.67
N LEU A 24 2.83 -6.58 -9.41
CA LEU A 24 2.42 -5.18 -9.30
C LEU A 24 2.07 -4.55 -10.65
N SER A 25 2.64 -5.05 -11.74
CA SER A 25 2.32 -4.62 -13.11
C SER A 25 1.10 -5.32 -13.71
N ASP A 26 0.51 -6.32 -13.03
CA ASP A 26 -0.77 -6.91 -13.45
C ASP A 26 -1.82 -5.79 -13.62
N PRO A 27 -2.51 -5.68 -14.77
CA PRO A 27 -3.43 -4.57 -15.04
C PRO A 27 -4.52 -4.37 -14.00
N VAL A 28 -4.97 -5.43 -13.32
CA VAL A 28 -5.97 -5.33 -12.25
C VAL A 28 -5.36 -4.69 -11.00
N ILE A 29 -4.12 -5.03 -10.68
CA ILE A 29 -3.38 -4.49 -9.54
C ILE A 29 -2.89 -3.07 -9.82
N ALA A 30 -2.38 -2.79 -11.02
CA ALA A 30 -1.85 -1.49 -11.41
C ALA A 30 -2.90 -0.37 -11.24
N LYS A 31 -4.16 -0.64 -11.59
CA LYS A 31 -5.29 0.29 -11.37
C LYS A 31 -5.59 0.56 -9.90
N ALA A 32 -5.22 -0.34 -9.00
CA ALA A 32 -5.37 -0.14 -7.56
C ALA A 32 -4.16 0.58 -6.96
N VAL A 33 -2.97 0.40 -7.54
CA VAL A 33 -1.71 1.07 -7.18
C VAL A 33 -1.75 2.54 -7.54
N TRP A 34 -2.22 2.88 -8.75
CA TRP A 34 -2.31 4.26 -9.23
C TRP A 34 -3.75 4.57 -9.63
N ARG A 35 -4.38 5.54 -8.95
CA ARG A 35 -5.77 5.91 -9.22
C ARG A 35 -6.07 7.36 -8.89
N ASP A 36 -6.98 7.94 -9.65
CA ASP A 36 -7.58 9.22 -9.30
C ASP A 36 -8.47 9.03 -8.08
N VAL A 37 -8.39 9.94 -7.12
CA VAL A 37 -9.16 9.87 -5.87
C VAL A 37 -10.05 11.08 -5.64
N TYR A 38 -9.76 12.21 -6.29
CA TYR A 38 -10.50 13.45 -6.09
C TYR A 38 -10.34 14.39 -7.29
N ALA A 39 -11.36 15.18 -7.58
CA ALA A 39 -11.33 16.27 -8.53
C ALA A 39 -11.82 17.54 -7.85
N TRP A 40 -11.12 18.64 -8.08
CA TRP A 40 -11.52 19.98 -7.70
C TRP A 40 -11.82 20.80 -8.96
N GLU A 41 -13.02 21.39 -9.00
CA GLU A 41 -13.43 22.30 -10.05
C GLU A 41 -13.50 23.73 -9.52
N ALA A 42 -12.50 24.55 -9.86
CA ALA A 42 -12.39 25.91 -9.37
C ALA A 42 -13.56 26.80 -9.84
N GLY A 43 -14.10 26.55 -11.04
CA GLY A 43 -15.22 27.32 -11.58
C GLY A 43 -16.53 27.12 -10.82
N ALA A 44 -16.82 25.89 -10.38
CA ALA A 44 -18.00 25.57 -9.58
C ALA A 44 -17.74 25.71 -8.07
N GLN A 45 -16.47 25.85 -7.66
CA GLN A 45 -16.01 25.72 -6.27
C GLN A 45 -16.44 24.39 -5.62
N GLU A 46 -16.44 23.33 -6.42
CA GLU A 46 -16.90 22.00 -6.00
C GLU A 46 -15.78 20.97 -6.03
N GLY A 47 -15.79 20.12 -5.01
CA GLY A 47 -14.87 19.02 -4.84
C GLY A 47 -15.59 17.68 -4.83
N LYS A 48 -15.11 16.71 -5.61
CA LYS A 48 -15.74 15.39 -5.71
C LYS A 48 -14.71 14.27 -5.61
N PHE A 49 -15.00 13.28 -4.77
CA PHE A 49 -14.27 12.02 -4.77
C PHE A 49 -14.63 11.18 -6.00
N THR A 50 -13.61 10.64 -6.67
CA THR A 50 -13.77 9.79 -7.86
C THR A 50 -13.97 8.31 -7.51
N GLY A 51 -13.74 7.93 -6.25
CA GLY A 51 -13.82 6.57 -5.75
C GLY A 51 -14.55 6.44 -4.41
N PRO A 52 -14.60 5.22 -3.84
CA PRO A 52 -15.28 4.98 -2.56
C PRO A 52 -14.61 5.76 -1.43
N VAL A 53 -15.44 6.33 -0.55
CA VAL A 53 -15.02 7.00 0.68
C VAL A 53 -15.70 6.38 1.89
N THR A 54 -15.04 6.44 3.03
CA THR A 54 -15.64 6.07 4.31
C THR A 54 -16.64 7.13 4.76
N GLN A 55 -17.44 6.82 5.78
CA GLN A 55 -18.39 7.76 6.38
C GLN A 55 -17.73 9.04 6.90
N THR A 56 -16.42 9.00 7.18
CA THR A 56 -15.64 10.16 7.63
C THR A 56 -14.97 10.92 6.46
N GLY A 57 -15.34 10.63 5.21
CA GLY A 57 -14.73 11.25 4.03
C GLY A 57 -13.27 10.86 3.78
N ALA A 58 -12.83 9.68 4.27
CA ALA A 58 -11.48 9.19 4.06
C ALA A 58 -11.45 8.15 2.93
N ILE A 59 -10.32 8.07 2.23
CA ILE A 59 -10.06 7.07 1.19
C ILE A 59 -9.64 5.77 1.88
N PRO A 60 -10.36 4.64 1.67
CA PRO A 60 -9.94 3.35 2.18
C PRO A 60 -8.73 2.81 1.40
N LEU A 61 -7.76 2.28 2.15
CA LEU A 61 -6.56 1.63 1.62
C LEU A 61 -6.76 0.13 1.75
N ALA A 62 -7.44 -0.45 0.76
CA ALA A 62 -7.73 -1.87 0.73
C ALA A 62 -6.45 -2.70 0.59
N ASN A 63 -6.41 -3.84 1.29
CA ASN A 63 -5.46 -4.90 0.97
C ASN A 63 -5.82 -5.48 -0.41
N GLY A 64 -4.82 -5.95 -1.15
CA GLY A 64 -4.99 -6.64 -2.43
C GLY A 64 -4.72 -8.13 -2.31
N ILE A 65 -5.27 -8.91 -3.22
CA ILE A 65 -4.92 -10.32 -3.40
C ILE A 65 -4.82 -10.64 -4.90
N SER A 66 -3.81 -11.42 -5.27
CA SER A 66 -3.59 -11.87 -6.64
C SER A 66 -3.34 -13.38 -6.66
N PHE A 67 -3.90 -14.07 -7.65
CA PHE A 67 -3.72 -15.51 -7.88
C PHE A 67 -2.73 -15.78 -9.01
N TYR A 68 -1.75 -14.90 -9.17
CA TYR A 68 -0.77 -14.92 -10.24
C TYR A 68 -0.08 -16.29 -10.37
N VAL A 69 -0.03 -16.81 -11.59
CA VAL A 69 0.76 -17.97 -11.99
C VAL A 69 1.58 -17.57 -13.20
N ALA A 70 2.89 -17.72 -13.12
CA ALA A 70 3.81 -17.45 -14.23
C ALA A 70 3.64 -18.48 -15.36
N ARG A 71 3.90 -18.06 -16.60
CA ARG A 71 3.98 -18.96 -17.77
C ARG A 71 5.39 -19.55 -17.84
N GLY A 72 5.51 -20.85 -17.58
CA GLY A 72 6.80 -21.55 -17.59
C GLY A 72 7.80 -20.91 -16.64
N ASP A 73 9.03 -20.69 -17.11
CA ASP A 73 10.10 -20.02 -16.36
C ASP A 73 10.06 -18.49 -16.49
N GLY A 74 9.11 -17.95 -17.25
CA GLY A 74 8.96 -16.51 -17.48
C GLY A 74 8.18 -15.78 -16.38
N LEU A 75 8.08 -14.46 -16.53
CA LEU A 75 7.31 -13.57 -15.66
C LEU A 75 6.07 -12.99 -16.36
N GLU A 76 5.63 -13.63 -17.43
CA GLU A 76 4.33 -13.33 -18.03
C GLU A 76 3.26 -14.12 -17.27
N LYS A 77 2.12 -13.48 -17.01
CA LYS A 77 0.99 -14.13 -16.36
C LYS A 77 0.36 -15.18 -17.28
N ASN A 78 0.17 -16.38 -16.76
CA ASN A 78 -0.70 -17.37 -17.35
C ASN A 78 -2.14 -17.14 -16.84
N GLU A 79 -2.98 -16.48 -17.63
CA GLU A 79 -4.34 -16.10 -17.24
C GLU A 79 -5.20 -17.32 -16.88
N SER A 80 -5.15 -18.38 -17.68
CA SER A 80 -5.94 -19.60 -17.45
C SER A 80 -5.53 -20.32 -16.16
N ALA A 81 -4.21 -20.48 -15.94
CA ALA A 81 -3.70 -21.10 -14.73
C ALA A 81 -3.94 -20.22 -13.49
N SER A 82 -3.83 -18.89 -13.63
CA SER A 82 -4.12 -17.94 -12.55
C SER A 82 -5.59 -17.98 -12.14
N LYS A 83 -6.51 -18.04 -13.11
CA LYS A 83 -7.94 -18.19 -12.87
C LYS A 83 -8.25 -19.50 -12.15
N THR A 84 -7.75 -20.62 -12.67
CA THR A 84 -7.93 -21.95 -12.07
C THR A 84 -7.37 -22.00 -10.64
N SER A 85 -6.19 -21.40 -10.42
CA SER A 85 -5.58 -21.30 -9.09
C SER A 85 -6.45 -20.50 -8.13
N GLY A 86 -7.01 -19.37 -8.58
CA GLY A 86 -7.93 -18.54 -7.82
C GLY A 86 -9.22 -19.28 -7.46
N GLU A 87 -9.87 -19.93 -8.42
CA GLU A 87 -11.09 -20.72 -8.18
C GLU A 87 -10.86 -21.82 -7.14
N ARG A 88 -9.73 -22.54 -7.25
CA ARG A 88 -9.33 -23.55 -6.27
C ARG A 88 -9.09 -22.94 -4.89
N PHE A 89 -8.45 -21.78 -4.82
CA PHE A 89 -8.20 -21.07 -3.55
C PHE A 89 -9.51 -20.65 -2.88
N LEU A 90 -10.43 -20.04 -3.63
CA LEU A 90 -11.75 -19.61 -3.13
C LEU A 90 -12.59 -20.81 -2.67
N LYS A 91 -12.62 -21.88 -3.47
CA LYS A 91 -13.30 -23.13 -3.13
C LYS A 91 -12.76 -23.75 -1.84
N ALA A 92 -11.44 -23.80 -1.68
CA ALA A 92 -10.82 -24.36 -0.49
C ALA A 92 -11.15 -23.56 0.78
N LEU A 93 -11.26 -22.23 0.66
CA LEU A 93 -11.66 -21.34 1.75
C LEU A 93 -13.17 -21.31 2.01
N GLY A 94 -13.97 -21.98 1.18
CA GLY A 94 -15.43 -21.97 1.29
C GLY A 94 -16.06 -20.60 1.06
N VAL A 95 -15.44 -19.75 0.23
CA VAL A 95 -15.92 -18.39 -0.07
C VAL A 95 -16.39 -18.28 -1.52
N LYS A 96 -17.30 -17.34 -1.77
CA LYS A 96 -17.91 -17.15 -3.09
C LYS A 96 -17.09 -16.24 -3.99
N SER A 97 -16.32 -15.32 -3.40
CA SER A 97 -15.63 -14.28 -4.16
C SER A 97 -14.32 -13.84 -3.52
N THR A 98 -13.46 -13.24 -4.33
CA THR A 98 -12.25 -12.54 -3.86
C THR A 98 -12.58 -11.45 -2.83
N LEU A 99 -13.74 -10.78 -2.96
CA LEU A 99 -14.18 -9.76 -2.01
C LEU A 99 -14.38 -10.34 -0.60
N ASP A 100 -14.85 -11.58 -0.48
CA ASP A 100 -15.01 -12.23 0.82
C ASP A 100 -13.65 -12.51 1.47
N VAL A 101 -12.65 -12.89 0.68
CA VAL A 101 -11.27 -13.02 1.14
C VAL A 101 -10.73 -11.68 1.61
N LEU A 102 -10.94 -10.60 0.84
CA LEU A 102 -10.49 -9.27 1.20
C LEU A 102 -11.18 -8.74 2.46
N LYS A 103 -12.46 -9.05 2.68
CA LYS A 103 -13.17 -8.75 3.94
C LYS A 103 -12.56 -9.51 5.12
N ALA A 104 -12.23 -10.79 4.95
CA ALA A 104 -11.54 -11.57 5.97
C ALA A 104 -10.14 -10.99 6.26
N MET A 105 -9.38 -10.60 5.23
CA MET A 105 -8.11 -9.89 5.37
C MET A 105 -8.27 -8.59 6.15
N ALA A 106 -9.28 -7.78 5.81
CA ALA A 106 -9.51 -6.50 6.48
C ALA A 106 -9.81 -6.68 7.98
N ARG A 107 -10.46 -7.78 8.38
CA ARG A 107 -10.67 -8.10 9.81
C ARG A 107 -9.37 -8.50 10.50
N LEU A 108 -8.52 -9.28 9.84
CA LEU A 108 -7.26 -9.77 10.42
C LEU A 108 -6.18 -8.66 10.46
N LEU A 109 -6.08 -7.89 9.39
CA LEU A 109 -4.98 -6.97 9.14
C LEU A 109 -5.36 -5.53 9.45
N GLY A 110 -6.65 -5.24 9.53
CA GLY A 110 -7.21 -3.89 9.49
C GLY A 110 -7.32 -3.38 8.05
N MET A 111 -8.06 -2.28 7.92
CA MET A 111 -8.18 -1.50 6.68
C MET A 111 -7.80 -0.06 6.99
N PRO A 112 -6.56 0.35 6.69
CA PRO A 112 -6.15 1.74 6.86
C PRO A 112 -6.97 2.67 5.97
N GLN A 113 -7.01 3.94 6.34
CA GLN A 113 -7.69 4.99 5.58
C GLN A 113 -6.88 6.28 5.64
N LYS A 114 -7.02 7.13 4.62
CA LYS A 114 -6.34 8.43 4.54
C LYS A 114 -7.29 9.51 4.04
N THR A 115 -7.33 10.63 4.75
CA THR A 115 -8.01 11.84 4.28
C THR A 115 -7.16 12.57 3.24
N LEU A 116 -7.79 13.36 2.38
CA LEU A 116 -7.06 14.16 1.40
C LEU A 116 -6.00 15.05 2.07
N PRO A 117 -4.79 15.14 1.50
CA PRO A 117 -3.76 16.08 1.94
C PRO A 117 -4.24 17.53 1.70
N LYS A 118 -4.03 18.38 2.71
CA LYS A 118 -4.35 19.82 2.66
C LYS A 118 -3.27 20.63 1.93
N GLU A 119 -2.13 20.01 1.66
CA GLU A 119 -0.99 20.60 0.99
C GLU A 119 -1.33 21.12 -0.43
N PHE A 120 -2.43 20.63 -1.02
CA PHE A 120 -2.95 21.11 -2.32
C PHE A 120 -4.05 22.17 -2.21
N ASP A 121 -4.56 22.48 -1.02
CA ASP A 121 -5.60 23.49 -0.82
C ASP A 121 -5.26 24.87 -1.41
N PRO A 122 -3.98 25.34 -1.39
CA PRO A 122 -3.61 26.61 -2.01
C PRO A 122 -3.90 26.71 -3.51
N LEU A 123 -4.01 25.58 -4.23
CA LEU A 123 -4.33 25.58 -5.67
C LEU A 123 -5.81 25.89 -5.94
N LYS A 124 -6.70 25.68 -4.97
CA LYS A 124 -8.15 25.78 -5.15
C LYS A 124 -8.65 27.10 -5.73
N PRO A 125 -8.13 28.28 -5.32
CA PRO A 125 -8.62 29.55 -5.85
C PRO A 125 -8.23 29.80 -7.31
N VAL A 126 -7.15 29.17 -7.79
CA VAL A 126 -6.49 29.54 -9.06
C VAL A 126 -6.58 28.47 -10.14
N ALA A 127 -6.86 27.21 -9.79
CA ALA A 127 -6.87 26.10 -10.73
C ALA A 127 -7.85 24.96 -10.38
N SER A 128 -8.40 24.31 -11.40
CA SER A 128 -8.99 22.97 -11.30
C SER A 128 -7.91 21.91 -11.35
N TYR A 129 -8.07 20.83 -10.59
CA TYR A 129 -7.09 19.75 -10.56
C TYR A 129 -7.68 18.40 -10.18
N ALA A 130 -7.07 17.32 -10.68
CA ALA A 130 -7.30 15.96 -10.23
C ALA A 130 -6.19 15.54 -9.25
N LEU A 131 -6.54 14.89 -8.15
CA LEU A 131 -5.59 14.25 -7.25
C LEU A 131 -5.48 12.77 -7.58
N LYS A 132 -4.25 12.35 -7.89
CA LYS A 132 -3.85 10.95 -8.05
C LYS A 132 -3.23 10.45 -6.77
N MET A 133 -3.57 9.23 -6.40
CA MET A 133 -2.99 8.52 -5.28
C MET A 133 -2.18 7.33 -5.78
N HIS A 134 -0.92 7.27 -5.35
CA HIS A 134 -0.05 6.12 -5.51
C HIS A 134 0.02 5.33 -4.22
N VAL A 135 -0.13 4.01 -4.27
CA VAL A 135 -0.01 3.13 -3.10
C VAL A 135 1.13 2.16 -3.31
N GLU A 136 2.15 2.28 -2.47
CA GLU A 136 3.23 1.30 -2.41
C GLU A 136 2.82 0.10 -1.58
N HIS A 137 2.86 -1.07 -2.20
CA HIS A 137 2.46 -2.32 -1.55
C HIS A 137 3.68 -3.18 -1.17
N SER A 138 3.63 -3.71 0.05
CA SER A 138 4.39 -4.90 0.42
C SER A 138 3.71 -6.13 -0.19
N VAL A 139 4.43 -6.93 -0.96
CA VAL A 139 3.90 -8.14 -1.60
C VAL A 139 4.42 -9.38 -0.87
N LEU A 140 3.50 -10.25 -0.47
CA LEU A 140 3.76 -11.46 0.30
C LEU A 140 3.11 -12.66 -0.38
N ARG A 141 3.75 -13.81 -0.32
CA ARG A 141 3.18 -15.08 -0.75
C ARG A 141 2.53 -15.77 0.43
N LEU A 142 1.27 -16.16 0.25
CA LEU A 142 0.54 -17.09 1.09
C LEU A 142 0.63 -18.47 0.44
N ARG A 143 1.18 -19.46 1.13
CA ARG A 143 1.29 -20.84 0.63
C ARG A 143 0.73 -21.83 1.63
N ASN A 144 -0.07 -22.77 1.15
CA ASN A 144 -0.41 -23.99 1.87
C ASN A 144 0.00 -25.18 1.00
N ALA A 145 1.06 -25.87 1.40
CA ALA A 145 1.65 -26.96 0.62
C ALA A 145 0.73 -28.19 0.54
N SER A 146 0.07 -28.56 1.64
CA SER A 146 -0.75 -29.77 1.71
C SER A 146 -1.98 -29.73 0.79
N ARG A 147 -2.52 -28.54 0.53
CA ARG A 147 -3.66 -28.32 -0.37
C ARG A 147 -3.26 -27.73 -1.72
N ASN A 148 -1.97 -27.56 -1.99
CA ASN A 148 -1.42 -26.90 -3.17
C ASN A 148 -2.08 -25.53 -3.44
N LEU A 149 -2.20 -24.70 -2.41
CA LEU A 149 -2.81 -23.37 -2.51
C LEU A 149 -1.73 -22.28 -2.47
N GLN A 150 -1.91 -21.28 -3.32
CA GLN A 150 -1.06 -20.09 -3.33
C GLN A 150 -1.89 -18.85 -3.66
N ALA A 151 -1.57 -17.75 -2.98
CA ALA A 151 -2.01 -16.42 -3.36
C ALA A 151 -0.92 -15.40 -2.99
N TYR A 152 -0.97 -14.24 -3.62
CA TYR A 152 -0.13 -13.10 -3.28
C TYR A 152 -0.97 -12.04 -2.60
N LEU A 153 -0.57 -11.65 -1.40
CA LEU A 153 -1.18 -10.63 -0.59
C LEU A 153 -0.43 -9.31 -0.80
N LEU A 154 -1.17 -8.24 -1.04
CA LEU A 154 -0.64 -6.89 -1.23
C LEU A 154 -1.10 -6.03 -0.05
N LEU A 155 -0.14 -5.54 0.73
CA LEU A 155 -0.43 -4.71 1.92
C LEU A 155 0.05 -3.28 1.70
N PRO A 156 -0.82 -2.27 1.85
CA PRO A 156 -0.44 -0.88 1.67
C PRO A 156 0.59 -0.48 2.74
N GLY A 157 1.73 0.02 2.28
CA GLY A 157 2.87 0.42 3.09
C GLY A 157 3.01 1.93 3.20
N GLN A 158 2.97 2.59 2.04
CA GLN A 158 3.13 4.02 1.88
C GLN A 158 2.16 4.52 0.82
N ILE A 159 1.77 5.77 0.92
CA ILE A 159 0.91 6.42 -0.07
C ILE A 159 1.49 7.76 -0.46
N GLY A 160 1.55 8.01 -1.77
CA GLY A 160 1.91 9.29 -2.34
C GLY A 160 0.67 9.94 -2.95
N PHE A 161 0.61 11.27 -2.92
CA PHE A 161 -0.37 12.02 -3.69
C PHE A 161 0.34 12.91 -4.69
N HIS A 162 -0.29 13.12 -5.84
CA HIS A 162 0.16 14.07 -6.84
C HIS A 162 -1.06 14.74 -7.44
N HIS A 163 -0.95 16.01 -7.83
CA HIS A 163 -2.02 16.73 -8.49
C HIS A 163 -1.71 16.85 -9.99
N GLU A 164 -2.74 16.79 -10.82
CA GLU A 164 -2.68 17.13 -12.23
C GLU A 164 -3.60 18.32 -12.45
N ILE A 165 -3.04 19.47 -12.83
CA ILE A 165 -3.81 20.67 -13.17
C ILE A 165 -4.60 20.38 -14.44
N THR A 166 -5.93 20.50 -14.36
CA THR A 166 -6.84 20.26 -15.51
C THR A 166 -7.26 21.57 -16.18
N ALA A 167 -7.31 22.67 -15.44
CA ALA A 167 -7.54 24.01 -15.97
C ALA A 167 -6.99 25.08 -15.02
N ILE A 168 -6.45 26.16 -15.56
CA ILE A 168 -6.07 27.36 -14.79
C ILE A 168 -7.18 28.39 -14.95
N LYS A 169 -7.73 28.86 -13.81
CA LYS A 169 -8.87 29.77 -13.73
C LYS A 169 -8.43 31.22 -13.58
N ASP A 170 -7.32 31.44 -12.89
CA ASP A 170 -6.65 32.72 -12.70
C ASP A 170 -5.15 32.54 -12.97
N GLN A 171 -4.70 32.98 -14.14
CA GLN A 171 -3.31 32.81 -14.57
C GLN A 171 -2.34 33.66 -13.74
N GLU A 172 -2.71 34.91 -13.45
CA GLU A 172 -1.86 35.82 -12.67
C GLU A 172 -1.72 35.31 -11.23
N GLY A 173 -2.84 34.90 -10.61
CA GLY A 173 -2.84 34.30 -9.28
C GLY A 173 -2.07 32.98 -9.24
N TYR A 174 -2.19 32.13 -10.27
CA TYR A 174 -1.41 30.88 -10.36
C TYR A 174 0.09 31.15 -10.47
N ASP A 175 0.50 32.09 -11.31
CA ASP A 175 1.92 32.43 -11.51
C ASP A 175 2.52 33.05 -10.24
N ALA A 176 1.78 33.92 -9.55
CA ALA A 176 2.18 34.46 -8.26
C ALA A 176 2.32 33.37 -7.19
N LEU A 177 1.35 32.46 -7.09
CA LEU A 177 1.38 31.35 -6.14
C LEU A 177 2.58 30.43 -6.38
N VAL A 178 2.87 30.12 -7.64
CA VAL A 178 4.00 29.28 -8.04
C VAL A 178 5.34 29.98 -7.81
N ALA A 179 5.42 31.30 -7.98
CA ALA A 179 6.62 32.06 -7.66
C ALA A 179 6.90 32.06 -6.15
N GLU A 180 5.85 32.16 -5.33
CA GLU A 180 5.97 32.06 -3.87
C GLU A 180 6.28 30.62 -3.41
N LYS A 181 5.65 29.63 -4.04
CA LYS A 181 5.70 28.20 -3.66
C LYS A 181 6.02 27.31 -4.85
N PRO A 182 7.26 27.36 -5.36
CA PRO A 182 7.66 26.59 -6.54
C PRO A 182 7.50 25.07 -6.34
N GLU A 183 7.56 24.59 -5.11
CA GLU A 183 7.35 23.20 -4.75
C GLU A 183 5.95 22.68 -5.11
N LEU A 184 4.93 23.55 -5.22
CA LEU A 184 3.58 23.12 -5.58
C LEU A 184 3.54 22.42 -6.93
N LYS A 185 4.43 22.77 -7.88
CA LYS A 185 4.52 22.12 -9.21
C LYS A 185 4.90 20.64 -9.15
N THR A 186 5.73 20.27 -8.19
CA THR A 186 6.30 18.91 -8.07
C THR A 186 5.91 18.24 -6.76
N LEU A 187 4.98 18.85 -6.01
CA LEU A 187 4.54 18.42 -4.71
C LEU A 187 3.99 16.99 -4.78
N THR A 188 4.69 16.09 -4.08
CA THR A 188 4.39 14.66 -4.01
C THR A 188 4.45 14.15 -2.57
N PRO A 189 3.55 14.63 -1.67
CA PRO A 189 3.58 14.27 -0.27
C PRO A 189 3.40 12.77 -0.12
N LEU A 190 4.29 12.19 0.68
CA LEU A 190 4.34 10.76 0.97
C LEU A 190 3.99 10.53 2.43
N PHE A 191 3.13 9.55 2.69
CA PHE A 191 2.68 9.21 4.03
C PHE A 191 2.91 7.73 4.30
N LEU A 192 3.46 7.42 5.47
CA LEU A 192 3.53 6.05 5.96
C LEU A 192 2.14 5.59 6.42
N VAL A 193 1.73 4.41 5.97
CA VAL A 193 0.47 3.81 6.39
C VAL A 193 0.69 3.07 7.72
N PRO A 194 0.00 3.42 8.81
CA PRO A 194 0.19 2.73 10.08
C PRO A 194 -0.35 1.29 10.03
N ALA A 195 0.38 0.36 10.63
CA ALA A 195 -0.09 -1.01 10.78
C ALA A 195 -1.17 -1.09 11.87
N ARG A 196 -2.35 -1.62 11.52
CA ARG A 196 -3.52 -1.69 12.42
C ARG A 196 -3.58 -2.97 13.27
N SER A 197 -2.68 -3.91 13.05
CA SER A 197 -2.62 -5.19 13.77
C SER A 197 -1.19 -5.71 13.85
N LYS A 198 -0.95 -6.64 14.78
CA LYS A 198 0.33 -7.38 14.88
C LYS A 198 0.63 -8.13 13.57
N ALA A 199 -0.36 -8.82 13.01
CA ALA A 199 -0.21 -9.56 11.77
C ALA A 199 0.18 -8.64 10.60
N ASN A 200 -0.51 -7.51 10.41
CA ASN A 200 -0.18 -6.54 9.37
C ASN A 200 1.26 -6.01 9.51
N ARG A 201 1.68 -5.70 10.74
CA ARG A 201 3.03 -5.22 11.04
C ARG A 201 4.10 -6.26 10.71
N GLU A 202 3.94 -7.50 11.19
CA GLU A 202 4.92 -8.57 10.99
C GLU A 202 5.03 -8.99 9.52
N MET A 203 3.90 -9.02 8.81
CA MET A 203 3.85 -9.27 7.38
C MET A 203 4.59 -8.20 6.58
N ARG A 204 4.28 -6.92 6.82
CA ARG A 204 4.98 -5.82 6.15
C ARG A 204 6.47 -5.82 6.46
N ALA A 205 6.85 -6.00 7.73
CA ALA A 205 8.26 -6.13 8.11
C ALA A 205 8.95 -7.27 7.36
N THR A 206 8.30 -8.43 7.23
CA THR A 206 8.81 -9.58 6.46
C THR A 206 9.12 -9.20 5.01
N ALA A 207 8.19 -8.53 4.33
CA ALA A 207 8.39 -8.07 2.96
C ALA A 207 9.54 -7.04 2.89
N LEU A 208 9.48 -5.99 3.69
CA LEU A 208 10.44 -4.87 3.68
C LEU A 208 11.87 -5.31 4.02
N MET A 209 12.04 -6.29 4.90
CA MET A 209 13.35 -6.88 5.21
C MET A 209 13.94 -7.59 3.98
N ALA A 210 13.13 -8.33 3.21
CA ALA A 210 13.58 -8.91 1.95
C ALA A 210 13.95 -7.82 0.92
N GLN A 211 13.11 -6.79 0.78
CA GLN A 211 13.43 -5.64 -0.09
C GLN A 211 14.71 -4.93 0.35
N THR A 212 14.97 -4.83 1.65
CA THR A 212 16.19 -4.21 2.18
C THR A 212 17.43 -4.97 1.73
N ARG A 213 17.38 -6.31 1.74
CA ARG A 213 18.49 -7.14 1.26
C ARG A 213 18.73 -6.94 -0.23
N GLU A 214 17.67 -6.89 -1.05
CA GLU A 214 17.76 -6.61 -2.49
C GLU A 214 18.39 -5.24 -2.75
N LEU A 215 17.91 -4.19 -2.08
CA LEU A 215 18.42 -2.84 -2.25
C LEU A 215 19.86 -2.71 -1.77
N ALA A 216 20.23 -3.39 -0.68
CA ALA A 216 21.61 -3.44 -0.20
C ALA A 216 22.53 -4.13 -1.20
N ALA A 217 22.09 -5.22 -1.84
CA ALA A 217 22.84 -5.86 -2.92
C ALA A 217 23.02 -4.94 -4.13
N GLN A 218 22.00 -4.15 -4.51
CA GLN A 218 22.11 -3.16 -5.58
C GLN A 218 23.03 -1.98 -5.25
N ALA A 219 23.13 -1.63 -3.96
CA ALA A 219 23.98 -0.56 -3.46
C ALA A 219 25.39 -1.03 -3.09
N GLN A 220 25.69 -2.33 -3.23
CA GLN A 220 26.96 -2.90 -2.77
C GLN A 220 28.15 -2.24 -3.49
N GLY A 221 29.15 -1.84 -2.69
CA GLY A 221 30.38 -1.24 -3.20
C GLY A 221 30.24 0.21 -3.68
N LYS A 222 29.11 0.88 -3.40
CA LYS A 222 28.86 2.28 -3.74
C LYS A 222 28.67 3.13 -2.50
N THR A 223 29.16 4.36 -2.51
CA THR A 223 28.83 5.37 -1.51
C THR A 223 27.42 5.94 -1.74
N PRO A 224 26.78 6.56 -0.75
CA PRO A 224 25.46 7.17 -0.91
C PRO A 224 25.37 8.21 -2.05
N GLU A 225 26.47 8.92 -2.33
CA GLU A 225 26.58 9.93 -3.39
C GLU A 225 26.66 9.31 -4.79
N GLU A 226 27.20 8.08 -4.89
CA GLU A 226 27.31 7.32 -6.14
C GLU A 226 26.01 6.59 -6.51
N LEU A 227 25.05 6.50 -5.58
CA LEU A 227 23.79 5.83 -5.83
C LEU A 227 22.85 6.71 -6.67
N PRO A 228 22.18 6.12 -7.69
CA PRO A 228 21.07 6.79 -8.37
C PRO A 228 20.06 7.31 -7.35
N GLU A 229 19.57 8.53 -7.56
CA GLU A 229 18.64 9.18 -6.62
C GLU A 229 17.42 8.32 -6.32
N ALA A 230 16.85 7.68 -7.34
CA ALA A 230 15.72 6.77 -7.18
C ALA A 230 16.01 5.61 -6.20
N LEU A 231 17.21 5.04 -6.25
CA LEU A 231 17.64 3.96 -5.37
C LEU A 231 17.85 4.47 -3.94
N ARG A 232 18.53 5.60 -3.77
CA ARG A 232 18.72 6.25 -2.46
C ARG A 232 17.39 6.60 -1.80
N MET A 233 16.46 7.17 -2.56
CA MET A 233 15.09 7.47 -2.09
C MET A 233 14.31 6.20 -1.75
N ARG A 234 14.47 5.12 -2.53
CA ARG A 234 13.84 3.82 -2.25
C ARG A 234 14.36 3.21 -0.95
N ILE A 235 15.67 3.25 -0.70
CA ILE A 235 16.30 2.80 0.55
C ILE A 235 15.75 3.60 1.73
N GLY A 236 15.75 4.94 1.64
CA GLY A 236 15.25 5.81 2.70
C GLY A 236 13.79 5.56 3.04
N ARG A 237 12.93 5.39 2.02
CA ARG A 237 11.51 5.03 2.20
C ARG A 237 11.32 3.69 2.89
N ASN A 238 12.06 2.67 2.47
CA ASN A 238 11.97 1.33 3.05
C ASN A 238 12.40 1.33 4.53
N GLN A 239 13.48 2.05 4.85
CA GLN A 239 13.96 2.22 6.22
C GLN A 239 13.01 3.03 7.09
N ALA A 240 12.38 4.09 6.57
CA ALA A 240 11.40 4.88 7.29
C ALA A 240 10.18 4.02 7.70
N GLU A 241 9.69 3.19 6.79
CA GLU A 241 8.59 2.27 7.09
C GLU A 241 8.99 1.22 8.13
N LEU A 242 10.16 0.58 7.98
CA LEU A 242 10.66 -0.37 8.99
C LEU A 242 10.79 0.25 10.38
N ARG A 243 11.28 1.50 10.47
CA ARG A 243 11.37 2.23 11.75
C ARG A 243 9.99 2.51 12.36
N MET A 244 9.02 2.95 11.55
CA MET A 244 7.65 3.14 12.03
C MET A 244 7.05 1.82 12.55
N LEU A 245 7.25 0.71 11.83
CA LEU A 245 6.77 -0.60 12.25
C LEU A 245 7.44 -1.06 13.56
N SER A 246 8.75 -0.87 13.72
CA SER A 246 9.45 -1.26 14.95
C SER A 246 9.02 -0.43 16.16
N GLN A 247 8.83 0.89 15.99
CA GLN A 247 8.30 1.77 17.03
C GLN A 247 6.89 1.35 17.46
N ALA A 248 6.01 1.04 16.50
CA ALA A 248 4.67 0.54 16.78
C ALA A 248 4.70 -0.81 17.54
N ALA A 249 5.67 -1.68 17.25
CA ALA A 249 5.86 -2.93 18.00
C ALA A 249 6.30 -2.67 19.45
N ALA A 250 7.23 -1.73 19.66
CA ALA A 250 7.72 -1.36 20.99
C ALA A 250 6.60 -0.76 21.85
N GLN A 251 5.81 0.17 21.29
CA GLN A 251 4.66 0.77 21.96
C GLN A 251 3.61 -0.28 22.37
N ALA A 252 3.29 -1.22 21.47
CA ALA A 252 2.34 -2.28 21.77
C ALA A 252 2.81 -3.21 22.90
N ARG A 253 4.13 -3.48 23.00
CA ARG A 253 4.71 -4.26 24.12
C ARG A 253 4.65 -3.49 25.43
N ALA A 254 4.95 -2.20 25.42
CA ALA A 254 4.89 -1.35 26.61
C ALA A 254 3.46 -1.27 27.20
N GLN A 255 2.44 -1.16 26.34
CA GLN A 255 1.04 -1.15 26.76
C GLN A 255 0.54 -2.53 27.22
N GLY A 256 1.00 -3.62 26.58
CA GLY A 256 0.64 -4.99 26.97
C GLY A 256 1.26 -5.45 28.31
N GLY A 257 2.32 -4.79 28.78
CA GLY A 257 2.94 -5.03 30.09
C GLY A 257 2.25 -4.33 31.27
N GLN A 258 1.30 -3.43 31.00
CA GLN A 258 0.48 -2.76 32.02
C GLN A 258 -0.89 -3.45 32.13
N GLN A 259 -0.95 -4.72 32.55
CA GLN A 259 -2.19 -5.22 33.14
C GLN A 259 -2.27 -4.74 34.59
N PRO A 260 -3.36 -4.08 35.01
CA PRO A 260 -3.54 -3.75 36.41
C PRO A 260 -3.66 -5.06 37.17
N VAL A 261 -2.74 -5.29 38.11
CA VAL A 261 -2.87 -6.33 39.13
C VAL A 261 -4.23 -6.09 39.80
N ARG A 262 -5.23 -6.92 39.46
CA ARG A 262 -6.47 -6.95 40.21
C ARG A 262 -6.09 -7.36 41.62
N ARG A 263 -6.04 -6.38 42.54
CA ARG A 263 -5.99 -6.65 43.98
C ARG A 263 -7.23 -7.49 44.29
N ALA A 264 -7.03 -8.78 44.51
CA ALA A 264 -7.99 -9.60 45.22
C ALA A 264 -8.15 -8.97 46.61
N THR A 265 -9.32 -8.40 46.86
CA THR A 265 -9.73 -8.04 48.21
C THR A 265 -10.46 -9.26 48.76
N ALA A 266 -9.92 -9.75 49.87
CA ALA A 266 -10.51 -10.79 50.72
C ALA A 266 -11.68 -10.22 51.53
#